data_AF-A0A3P8VAK3-F1
#
_entry.id   AF-A0A3P8VAK3-F1
#
_cell.length_a   1.000
_cell.length_b   1.000
_cell.length_c   1.000
_cell.angle_alpha   90.00
_cell.angle_beta   90.00
_cell.angle_gamma   90.00
#
_symmetry.space_group_name_H-M   'P 1'
#
loop_
_entity.id
_entity.type
_entity.pdbx_description
1 polymer ?
#
loop_
_entity_poly.entity_id
_entity_poly.type
_entity_poly.pdbx_seq_one_letter_code
_entity_poly.pdbx_strand_id
1 'polypeptide(L)' 'MAEPDYLAEDCNELIQPKKLLNPVKTSRNHQDLHRELLMNQKRL' A
#
# COMPACT_ATOMS: atom_id res chain seq x y z
N MET A 1 -19.97 -29.21 -10.37
CA MET A 1 -18.62 -28.66 -10.16
C MET A 1 -18.75 -27.73 -8.97
N ALA A 2 -18.02 -27.98 -7.87
CA ALA A 2 -18.10 -27.09 -6.71
C ALA A 2 -17.48 -25.74 -7.08
N GLU A 3 -18.08 -24.65 -6.61
CA GLU A 3 -17.53 -23.30 -6.77
C GLU A 3 -16.24 -23.20 -5.95
N PRO A 4 -15.20 -22.53 -6.46
CA PRO A 4 -13.93 -22.43 -5.75
C PRO A 4 -14.05 -21.56 -4.48
N ASP A 5 -13.47 -22.05 -3.38
CA ASP A 5 -13.55 -21.46 -2.03
C ASP A 5 -13.05 -20.00 -1.94
N TYR A 6 -12.21 -19.57 -2.87
CA TYR A 6 -11.74 -18.17 -2.95
C TYR A 6 -12.80 -17.16 -3.42
N LEU A 7 -13.95 -17.62 -3.92
CA LEU A 7 -15.09 -16.77 -4.28
C LEU A 7 -16.02 -16.51 -3.09
N ALA A 8 -15.79 -17.16 -1.95
CA ALA A 8 -16.49 -16.83 -0.72
C ALA A 8 -16.10 -15.41 -0.29
N GLU A 9 -17.10 -14.54 -0.14
CA GLU A 9 -16.95 -13.09 0.11
C GLU A 9 -16.16 -12.75 1.41
N ASP A 10 -15.93 -13.73 2.28
CA ASP A 10 -15.21 -13.62 3.56
C ASP A 10 -13.91 -14.46 3.61
N CYS A 11 -13.28 -14.70 2.47
CA CYS A 11 -11.99 -15.37 2.42
C CYS A 11 -10.89 -14.41 2.93
N ASN A 12 -10.68 -14.39 4.25
CA ASN A 12 -9.68 -13.56 4.96
C ASN A 12 -8.22 -13.84 4.53
N GLU A 13 -7.99 -14.90 3.77
CA GLU A 13 -6.68 -15.27 3.19
C GLU A 13 -6.36 -14.52 1.90
N LEU A 14 -7.35 -13.86 1.28
CA LEU A 14 -7.14 -13.09 0.05
C LEU A 14 -6.40 -11.78 0.33
N ILE A 15 -5.46 -11.46 -0.56
CA ILE A 15 -4.80 -10.15 -0.55
C ILE A 15 -5.84 -9.08 -0.85
N GLN A 16 -6.17 -8.29 0.17
CA GLN A 16 -7.06 -7.16 0.01
C GLN A 16 -6.30 -5.96 -0.56
N PRO A 17 -6.87 -5.22 -1.52
CA PRO A 17 -6.27 -3.99 -2.02
C PRO A 17 -6.15 -2.99 -0.86
N LYS A 18 -4.92 -2.61 -0.53
CA LYS A 18 -4.64 -1.59 0.49
C LYS A 18 -4.36 -0.26 -0.17
N LYS A 19 -5.09 0.77 0.24
CA LYS A 19 -4.82 2.14 -0.17
C LYS A 19 -3.50 2.59 0.45
N LEU A 20 -2.51 2.83 -0.39
CA LEU A 20 -1.24 3.40 0.05
C LEU A 20 -1.43 4.87 0.44
N LEU A 21 -0.75 5.27 1.52
CA LEU A 21 -0.68 6.68 1.90
C LEU A 21 0.14 7.44 0.87
N ASN A 22 -0.40 8.54 0.37
CA ASN A 22 0.32 9.39 -0.57
C ASN A 22 1.29 10.28 0.23
N PRO A 23 2.62 10.16 0.04
CA PRO A 23 3.60 10.89 0.82
C PRO A 23 3.47 12.41 0.69
N VAL A 24 2.95 12.90 -0.43
CA VAL A 24 2.63 14.34 -0.63
C VAL A 24 1.52 14.78 0.32
N LYS A 25 0.51 13.94 0.55
CA LYS A 25 -0.64 14.25 1.40
C LYS A 25 -0.32 14.09 2.90
N THR A 26 0.63 13.22 3.24
CA THR A 26 1.04 12.97 4.64
C THR A 26 2.16 13.90 5.11
N SER A 27 2.94 14.46 4.19
CA SER A 27 4.05 15.33 4.54
C SER A 27 3.59 16.71 4.98
N ARG A 28 4.16 17.20 6.08
CA ARG A 28 3.89 18.55 6.61
C ARG A 28 4.59 19.66 5.84
N ASN A 29 5.71 19.36 5.19
CA ASN A 29 6.45 20.30 4.35
C ASN A 29 7.20 19.58 3.20
N HIS A 30 7.62 20.35 2.20
CA HIS A 30 8.29 19.82 1.00
C HIS A 30 9.74 19.35 1.26
N GLN A 31 10.46 19.95 2.21
CA GLN A 31 11.86 19.62 2.47
C GLN A 31 12.01 18.22 3.08
N ASP A 32 11.14 17.88 4.03
CA ASP A 32 11.11 16.58 4.67
C ASP A 32 10.62 15.49 3.71
N LEU A 33 9.60 15.81 2.91
CA LEU A 33 9.16 14.93 1.81
C LEU A 33 10.31 14.60 0.86
N HIS A 34 11.09 15.60 0.43
CA HIS A 34 12.21 15.40 -0.47
C HIS A 34 13.28 14.48 0.14
N ARG A 35 13.63 14.68 1.42
CA ARG A 35 14.55 13.80 2.16
C ARG A 35 14.02 12.37 2.22
N GLU A 36 12.76 12.19 2.59
CA GLU A 36 12.13 10.87 2.73
C GLU A 36 12.12 10.11 1.39
N LEU A 37 11.76 10.79 0.30
CA LEU A 37 11.76 10.19 -1.04
C LEU A 37 13.15 9.70 -1.45
N LEU A 38 14.20 10.50 -1.21
CA LEU A 38 15.58 10.12 -1.50
C LEU A 38 16.06 8.91 -0.69
N MET A 39 15.63 8.79 0.58
CA MET A 39 16.00 7.66 1.43
C MET A 39 15.28 6.39 1.01
N ASN A 40 13.99 6.47 0.68
CA ASN A 40 13.21 5.30 0.27
C ASN A 40 13.60 4.76 -1.10
N GLN A 41 14.00 5.62 -2.05
CA GLN A 41 14.41 5.19 -3.38
C GLN A 41 15.75 4.42 -3.39
N LYS A 42 16.61 4.65 -2.39
CA LYS A 42 17.92 3.96 -2.23
C LYS A 42 17.84 2.65 -1.43
N ARG A 43 16.65 2.25 -0.96
CA ARG A 43 16.44 0.99 -0.23
C ARG A 43 16.18 -0.21 -1.15
N LEU A 44 16.20 0.00 -2.46
CA LEU A 44 16.24 -1.04 -3.51
C LEU A 44 17.67 -1.18 -4.01
#